data_AF-A0A535GQA6-F1
#
_entry.id   AF-A0A535GQA6-F1
#
_cell.length_a   1.000
_cell.length_b   1.000
_cell.length_c   1.000
_cell.angle_alpha   90.00
_cell.angle_beta   90.00
_cell.angle_gamma   90.00
#
_symmetry.space_group_name_H-M   'P 1'
#
loop_
_entity.id
_entity.type
_entity.pdbx_description
1 polymer ?
#
loop_
_entity_poly.entity_id
_entity_poly.type
_entity_poly.pdbx_seq_one_letter_code
_entity_poly.pdbx_strand_id
1 'polypeptide(L)' 'RWDVAYESQSKITIPDDFQSELDKNQKAKDFFSTLNSINRYAILYRIQTAKKPETRSARIQKFIEMLSKNEKIYP' A
#
# COMPACT_ATOMS: atom_id res chain seq x y z
N ARG A 1 14.23 4.80 11.75
CA ARG A 1 13.60 3.47 11.65
C ARG A 1 12.14 3.67 11.99
N TRP A 2 11.23 3.13 11.17
CA TRP A 2 9.78 3.33 11.24
C TRP A 2 9.14 2.56 12.41
N ASP A 3 9.80 2.65 13.55
CA ASP A 3 9.50 1.95 14.77
C ASP A 3 8.53 2.80 15.60
N VAL A 4 7.41 2.18 15.96
CA VAL A 4 6.52 2.52 17.09
C VAL A 4 5.47 3.65 16.90
N ALA A 5 5.63 4.66 16.05
CA ALA A 5 4.78 5.86 16.17
C ALA A 5 3.41 5.88 15.44
N TYR A 6 3.02 4.88 14.65
CA TYR A 6 1.78 4.92 13.85
C TYR A 6 0.65 3.99 14.32
N GLU A 7 0.79 3.34 15.48
CA GLU A 7 -0.20 2.37 15.99
C GLU A 7 -1.59 2.97 16.27
N SER A 8 -1.72 4.29 16.43
CA SER A 8 -2.96 4.88 16.96
C SER A 8 -3.93 5.49 15.93
N GLN A 9 -3.61 5.58 14.63
CA GLN A 9 -4.46 6.37 13.70
C GLN A 9 -4.91 5.73 12.37
N SER A 10 -4.65 4.45 12.08
CA SER A 10 -5.33 3.79 10.95
C SER A 10 -5.45 2.27 11.15
N LYS A 11 -6.64 1.79 11.55
CA LYS A 11 -6.97 0.40 11.89
C LYS A 11 -6.78 -0.65 10.78
N ILE A 12 -6.17 -0.29 9.64
CA ILE A 12 -6.00 -1.19 8.50
C ILE A 12 -4.53 -1.62 8.38
N THR A 13 -4.28 -2.89 8.64
CA THR A 13 -2.95 -3.49 8.55
C THR A 13 -2.52 -3.66 7.09
N ILE A 14 -1.21 -3.57 6.84
CA ILE A 14 -0.62 -3.86 5.53
C ILE A 14 -0.65 -5.39 5.35
N PRO A 15 -1.31 -5.92 4.31
CA PRO A 15 -1.29 -7.35 4.05
C PRO A 15 0.10 -7.84 3.60
N ASP A 16 0.46 -9.07 4.00
CA ASP A 16 1.79 -9.64 3.77
C ASP A 16 2.20 -9.73 2.29
N ASP A 17 1.25 -10.02 1.41
CA ASP A 17 1.48 -10.08 -0.03
C ASP A 17 1.73 -8.69 -0.64
N PHE A 18 1.08 -7.65 -0.12
CA PHE A 18 1.39 -6.28 -0.52
C PHE A 18 2.74 -5.82 0.05
N GLN A 19 3.03 -6.17 1.31
CA GLN A 19 4.33 -5.88 1.93
C GLN A 19 5.48 -6.53 1.16
N SER A 20 5.32 -7.80 0.75
CA SER A 20 6.30 -8.54 -0.03
C SER A 20 6.61 -7.88 -1.38
N GLU A 21 5.60 -7.31 -2.05
CA GLU A 21 5.80 -6.60 -3.31
C GLU A 21 6.41 -5.20 -3.11
N LEU A 22 6.09 -4.52 -2.00
CA LEU A 22 6.77 -3.28 -1.62
C LEU A 22 8.26 -3.54 -1.34
N ASP A 23 8.59 -4.66 -0.68
CA ASP A 23 9.99 -5.01 -0.37
C ASP A 23 10.81 -5.34 -1.62
N LYS A 24 10.16 -5.78 -2.71
CA LYS A 24 10.80 -5.95 -4.03
C LYS A 24 11.01 -4.62 -4.77
N ASN A 25 10.34 -3.55 -4.36
CA ASN A 25 10.39 -2.25 -5.03
C ASN A 25 10.60 -1.12 -4.02
N GLN A 26 11.87 -0.82 -3.75
CA GLN A 26 12.27 0.19 -2.78
C GLN A 26 11.64 1.57 -3.06
N LYS A 27 11.50 1.97 -4.33
CA LYS A 27 10.90 3.25 -4.70
C LYS A 27 9.41 3.32 -4.31
N ALA A 28 8.65 2.26 -4.61
CA ALA A 28 7.25 2.16 -4.20
C ALA A 28 7.11 2.14 -2.67
N LYS A 29 7.99 1.42 -1.96
CA LYS A 29 8.03 1.36 -0.50
C LYS A 29 8.27 2.72 0.14
N ASP A 30 9.31 3.41 -0.30
CA ASP A 30 9.65 4.74 0.22
C ASP A 30 8.52 5.73 -0.02
N PHE A 31 7.94 5.74 -1.22
CA PHE A 31 6.83 6.64 -1.51
C PHE A 31 5.56 6.28 -0.72
N PHE A 32 5.22 4.99 -0.60
CA PHE A 32 4.08 4.52 0.20
C PHE A 32 4.19 4.97 1.66
N SER A 33 5.40 4.93 2.22
CA SER A 33 5.70 5.48 3.54
C SER A 33 5.37 6.97 3.63
N THR A 34 5.62 7.78 2.59
CA THR A 34 5.27 9.22 2.63
C THR A 34 3.78 9.54 2.55
N LEU A 35 2.92 8.56 2.24
CA LEU A 35 1.49 8.80 2.03
C LEU A 35 0.75 9.13 3.33
N ASN A 36 -0.20 10.06 3.23
CA ASN A 36 -1.16 10.34 4.30
C ASN A 36 -2.11 9.15 4.55
N SER A 37 -2.81 9.19 5.68
CA SER A 37 -3.73 8.13 6.11
C SER A 37 -4.84 7.83 5.09
N ILE A 38 -5.34 8.85 4.39
CA ILE A 38 -6.40 8.72 3.37
C ILE A 38 -5.93 7.87 2.19
N ASN A 39 -4.76 8.19 1.62
CA ASN A 39 -4.22 7.44 0.49
C ASN A 39 -3.81 6.02 0.91
N ARG A 40 -3.18 5.87 2.10
CA ARG A 40 -2.85 4.54 2.64
C ARG A 40 -4.09 3.69 2.83
N TYR A 41 -5.13 4.23 3.46
CA TYR A 41 -6.40 3.53 3.67
C TYR A 41 -7.03 3.09 2.34
N ALA A 42 -7.09 3.98 1.34
CA ALA A 42 -7.71 3.66 0.06
C ALA A 42 -6.99 2.54 -0.71
N ILE A 43 -5.66 2.48 -0.67
CA ILE A 43 -4.88 1.38 -1.23
C ILE A 43 -5.20 0.08 -0.49
N LEU A 44 -5.06 0.09 0.83
CA LEU A 44 -5.20 -1.10 1.66
C LEU A 44 -6.62 -1.66 1.61
N TYR A 45 -7.65 -0.81 1.64
CA TYR A 45 -9.04 -1.21 1.52
C TYR A 45 -9.34 -1.84 0.15
N ARG A 46 -8.81 -1.28 -0.95
CA ARG A 46 -9.00 -1.85 -2.30
C ARG A 46 -8.28 -3.19 -2.46
N ILE A 47 -7.15 -3.40 -1.79
CA ILE A 47 -6.47 -4.70 -1.79
C ILE A 47 -7.27 -5.72 -0.96
N GLN A 48 -7.68 -5.37 0.26
CA GLN A 48 -8.42 -6.26 1.16
C GLN A 48 -9.81 -6.67 0.64
N THR A 49 -10.53 -5.77 -0.03
CA THR A 49 -11.86 -6.07 -0.58
C THR A 49 -11.84 -6.92 -1.86
N ALA A 50 -10.66 -7.21 -2.42
CA ALA A 50 -10.54 -8.06 -3.59
C ALA A 50 -10.72 -9.54 -3.21
N LYS A 51 -11.93 -10.08 -3.39
CA LYS A 51 -12.29 -11.46 -3.02
C LYS A 51 -11.57 -12.53 -3.86
N LYS A 52 -11.27 -12.25 -5.13
CA LYS A 52 -10.58 -13.19 -6.02
C LYS A 52 -9.07 -12.99 -5.91
N PRO A 53 -8.27 -14.06 -5.71
CA PRO A 53 -6.81 -13.97 -5.64
C PRO A 53 -6.19 -13.27 -6.85
N GLU A 54 -6.64 -13.59 -8.07
CA GLU A 54 -6.15 -12.96 -9.30
C GLU A 54 -6.37 -11.44 -9.31
N THR A 55 -7.57 -11.00 -8.90
CA THR A 55 -7.89 -9.56 -8.83
C THR A 55 -7.07 -8.86 -7.75
N ARG A 56 -6.80 -9.56 -6.64
CA ARG A 56 -5.97 -9.05 -5.56
C ARG A 56 -4.54 -8.84 -6.03
N SER A 57 -3.93 -9.85 -6.65
CA SER A 57 -2.58 -9.75 -7.23
C SER A 57 -2.50 -8.65 -8.29
N ALA A 58 -3.48 -8.55 -9.18
CA ALA A 58 -3.53 -7.50 -10.20
C ALA A 58 -3.62 -6.09 -9.57
N ARG A 59 -4.40 -5.91 -8.51
CA ARG A 59 -4.49 -4.64 -7.78
C ARG A 59 -3.18 -4.28 -7.09
N ILE A 60 -2.53 -5.26 -6.44
CA ILE A 60 -1.23 -5.06 -5.82
C ILE A 60 -0.22 -4.57 -6.85
N GLN A 61 -0.06 -5.28 -7.97
CA GLN A 61 0.86 -4.88 -9.05
C GLN A 61 0.56 -3.47 -9.56
N LYS A 62 -0.72 -3.15 -9.80
CA LYS A 62 -1.14 -1.81 -10.21
C LYS A 62 -0.74 -0.72 -9.21
N PHE A 63 -0.93 -0.96 -7.91
CA PHE A 63 -0.55 0.02 -6.90
C PHE A 63 0.96 0.15 -6.76
N ILE A 64 1.72 -0.95 -6.84
CA ILE A 64 3.18 -0.90 -6.85
C ILE A 64 3.69 -0.05 -8.02
N GLU A 65 3.14 -0.23 -9.22
CA GLU A 65 3.51 0.58 -10.39
C GLU A 65 3.19 2.07 -10.18
N MET A 66 1.98 2.39 -9.72
CA MET A 66 1.55 3.76 -9.40
C MET A 66 2.49 4.41 -8.37
N LEU A 67 2.78 3.71 -7.26
CA LEU A 67 3.67 4.19 -6.21
C LEU A 67 5.10 4.37 -6.71
N SER A 68 5.57 3.48 -7.60
CA SER A 68 6.89 3.60 -8.25
C SER A 68 6.98 4.84 -9.14
N LYS A 69 5.85 5.36 -9.63
CA LYS A 69 5.76 6.62 -10.38
C LYS A 69 5.54 7.84 -9.47
N ASN A 70 5.56 7.65 -8.14
CA ASN A 70 5.24 8.69 -7.15
C ASN A 70 3.81 9.24 -7.31
N GLU A 71 2.89 8.41 -7.79
CA GLU A 71 1.47 8.77 -7.97
C GLU A 71 0.64 8.31 -6.76
N LYS A 72 -0.41 9.07 -6.45
CA LYS A 72 -1.35 8.81 -5.35
C LYS A 72 -2.79 8.84 -5.84
N ILE A 73 -3.69 8.19 -5.09
CA ILE A 73 -5.11 8.07 -5.48
C ILE A 73 -5.82 9.42 -5.40
N TYR A 74 -5.50 10.20 -4.36
CA TYR A 74 -6.07 11.52 -4.10
C TYR A 74 -4.97 12.59 -4.14
N PRO A 75 -5.21 13.74 -4.79
CA PRO A 75 -4.22 14.81 -5.00
C PRO A 75 -3.74 15.52 -3.73
#